data_AF-A0A3N5WHF5-F1
#
_entry.id   AF-A0A3N5WHF5-F1
#
_cell.length_a   1.000
_cell.length_b   1.000
_cell.length_c   1.000
_cell.angle_alpha   90.00
_cell.angle_beta   90.00
_cell.angle_gamma   90.00
#
_symmetry.space_group_name_H-M   'P 1'
#
loop_
_entity.id
_entity.type
_entity.pdbx_description
1 polymer ?
#
loop_
_entity_poly.entity_id
_entity_poly.type
_entity_poly.pdbx_seq_one_letter_code
_entity_poly.pdbx_strand_id
1 'polypeptide(L)'
;MIAAMDEGLGQIRAKLREMGQEENTLIFYIGNNRAPLRPGAWNGSINAPLVGEKGMLTDAGVRVPFVAAWPGTLPKGKVYDHPVTALDGVNLIPYLTGKNEAPPHEAMFWRWRSQAAVLEFSWKLVHLGVEGRYLFKVTWPDCELAVNNLIRQHPEIAARLKERFKQWSATNKPPGPPEPHNAAGITFFADHVDKSLPSAGRRSKGEKGHAAAHDDRLCRNARTAIKDGALLITPAAGGPPPFLTHSKLKLEGPVTVKMRLRATGGKGGTIQWRSKGQNDFQSGQSVGFELTAGESRVLADWKSARP
;
A
#
# COMPACT_ATOMS: atom_id res chain seq x y z
N MET A 1 -10.99 30.31 -7.73
CA MET A 1 -10.84 29.16 -8.67
C MET A 1 -11.59 27.93 -8.16
N ILE A 2 -11.23 27.35 -6.99
CA ILE A 2 -11.90 26.14 -6.47
C ILE A 2 -13.41 26.33 -6.26
N ALA A 3 -13.84 27.46 -5.68
CA ALA A 3 -15.27 27.75 -5.49
C ALA A 3 -16.06 27.77 -6.81
N ALA A 4 -15.49 28.36 -7.88
CA ALA A 4 -16.14 28.40 -9.19
C ALA A 4 -16.22 26.99 -9.84
N MET A 5 -15.23 26.13 -9.60
CA MET A 5 -15.28 24.73 -10.04
C MET A 5 -16.38 23.95 -9.32
N ASP A 6 -16.52 24.15 -8.01
CA ASP A 6 -17.57 23.54 -7.19
C ASP A 6 -18.96 24.01 -7.61
N GLU A 7 -19.14 25.31 -7.84
CA GLU A 7 -20.39 25.88 -8.35
C GLU A 7 -20.76 25.31 -9.72
N GLY A 8 -19.79 25.22 -10.64
CA GLY A 8 -19.99 24.62 -11.97
C GLY A 8 -20.41 23.15 -11.88
N LEU A 9 -19.83 22.37 -10.96
CA LEU A 9 -20.25 21.00 -10.69
C LEU A 9 -21.69 20.95 -10.14
N GLY A 10 -22.04 21.90 -9.27
CA GLY A 10 -23.39 22.08 -8.76
C GLY A 10 -24.42 22.31 -9.87
N GLN A 11 -24.09 23.17 -10.84
CA GLN A 11 -24.94 23.45 -12.01
C GLN A 11 -25.12 22.21 -12.90
N ILE A 12 -24.06 21.45 -13.17
CA ILE A 12 -24.13 20.18 -13.92
C ILE A 12 -25.08 19.20 -13.22
N ARG A 13 -24.92 19.03 -11.90
CA ARG A 13 -25.79 18.12 -11.12
C ARG A 13 -27.24 18.60 -11.08
N ALA A 14 -27.48 19.89 -10.97
CA ALA A 14 -28.83 20.46 -11.03
C ALA A 14 -29.50 20.16 -12.37
N LYS A 15 -28.76 20.30 -13.48
CA LYS A 15 -29.31 19.99 -14.81
C LYS A 15 -29.61 18.50 -14.98
N LEU A 16 -28.75 17.61 -14.48
CA LEU A 16 -29.01 16.16 -14.49
C LEU A 16 -30.27 15.79 -13.71
N ARG A 17 -30.55 16.47 -12.58
CA ARG A 17 -31.81 16.29 -11.83
C ARG A 17 -33.02 16.76 -12.61
N GLU A 18 -32.95 17.95 -13.22
CA GLU A 18 -34.03 18.52 -14.04
C GLU A 18 -34.40 17.58 -15.20
N MET A 19 -33.40 16.93 -15.80
CA MET A 19 -33.57 15.97 -16.90
C MET A 19 -33.98 14.55 -16.44
N GLY A 20 -34.10 14.30 -15.14
CA GLY A 20 -34.38 12.97 -14.59
C GLY A 20 -33.26 11.94 -14.81
N GLN A 21 -32.01 12.40 -15.04
CA GLN A 21 -30.86 11.54 -15.38
C GLN A 21 -29.91 11.31 -14.21
N GLU A 22 -30.09 11.98 -13.07
CA GLU A 22 -29.14 11.90 -11.94
C GLU A 22 -28.91 10.46 -11.44
N GLU A 23 -29.98 9.65 -11.33
CA GLU A 23 -29.89 8.27 -10.85
C GLU A 23 -29.12 7.33 -11.80
N ASN A 24 -29.12 7.64 -13.10
CA ASN A 24 -28.47 6.83 -14.15
C ASN A 24 -27.16 7.46 -14.66
N THR A 25 -26.56 8.39 -13.90
CA THR A 25 -25.32 9.06 -14.29
C THR A 25 -24.24 8.84 -13.24
N LEU A 26 -23.11 8.29 -13.66
CA LEU A 26 -21.88 8.30 -12.88
C LEU A 26 -21.16 9.64 -13.07
N ILE A 27 -20.99 10.38 -11.99
CA ILE A 27 -20.11 11.54 -11.93
C ILE A 27 -18.90 11.16 -11.08
N PHE A 28 -17.70 11.41 -11.58
CA PHE A 28 -16.50 11.31 -10.77
C PHE A 28 -15.60 12.52 -10.96
N TYR A 29 -14.89 12.88 -9.91
CA TYR A 29 -13.88 13.92 -9.87
C TYR A 29 -12.54 13.27 -9.55
N ILE A 30 -11.50 13.64 -10.31
CA ILE A 30 -10.13 13.19 -10.08
C ILE A 30 -9.17 14.35 -10.33
N GLY A 31 -8.22 14.57 -9.42
CA GLY A 31 -7.10 15.48 -9.67
C GLY A 31 -6.08 14.86 -10.64
N ASN A 32 -5.41 15.68 -11.46
CA ASN A 32 -4.37 15.18 -12.38
C ASN A 32 -2.99 15.02 -11.70
N ASN A 33 -2.71 15.84 -10.69
CA ASN A 33 -1.55 15.84 -9.81
C ASN A 33 -1.87 16.78 -8.64
N ARG A 34 -0.99 16.80 -7.65
CA ARG A 34 -1.13 17.69 -6.49
C ARG A 34 -0.50 19.07 -6.70
N ALA A 35 -0.60 19.90 -5.67
CA ALA A 35 -0.21 21.30 -5.69
C ALA A 35 1.28 21.50 -6.04
N PRO A 36 1.62 22.48 -6.91
CA PRO A 36 2.97 23.03 -6.98
C PRO A 36 3.19 23.96 -5.77
N LEU A 37 4.27 23.76 -5.02
CA LEU A 37 4.60 24.55 -3.82
C LEU A 37 5.82 25.46 -4.03
N ARG A 38 6.58 25.27 -5.12
CA ARG A 38 7.76 26.09 -5.42
C ARG A 38 7.45 27.57 -5.68
N PRO A 39 8.37 28.48 -5.27
CA PRO A 39 8.36 29.87 -5.72
C PRO A 39 8.29 29.96 -7.26
N GLY A 40 7.44 30.86 -7.77
CA GLY A 40 7.21 31.06 -9.20
C GLY A 40 6.23 30.08 -9.86
N ALA A 41 5.90 28.96 -9.22
CA ALA A 41 4.88 28.01 -9.68
C ALA A 41 3.70 27.87 -8.70
N TRP A 42 3.87 28.34 -7.46
CA TRP A 42 2.85 28.25 -6.41
C TRP A 42 1.60 29.05 -6.78
N ASN A 43 0.46 28.40 -6.61
CA ASN A 43 -0.86 28.92 -7.00
C ASN A 43 -1.82 29.05 -5.81
N GLY A 44 -1.29 29.17 -4.58
CA GLY A 44 -2.11 29.26 -3.36
C GLY A 44 -2.53 27.91 -2.76
N SER A 45 -2.11 26.79 -3.36
CA SER A 45 -2.49 25.45 -2.91
C SER A 45 -1.61 24.92 -1.76
N ILE A 46 -2.13 23.93 -1.02
CA ILE A 46 -1.47 23.29 0.14
C ILE A 46 -1.53 21.76 0.01
N ASN A 47 -0.46 21.05 0.36
CA ASN A 47 -0.42 19.57 0.35
C ASN A 47 -0.44 18.91 1.73
N ALA A 48 -0.36 19.67 2.83
CA ALA A 48 -0.33 19.13 4.18
C ALA A 48 -1.48 18.13 4.44
N PRO A 49 -1.24 17.02 5.17
CA PRO A 49 0.02 16.66 5.85
C PRO A 49 1.04 15.94 4.94
N LEU A 50 0.79 15.84 3.64
CA LEU A 50 1.63 15.06 2.74
C LEU A 50 2.95 15.76 2.40
N VAL A 51 4.00 14.97 2.25
CA VAL A 51 5.35 15.44 1.89
C VAL A 51 5.54 15.48 0.38
N GLY A 52 5.95 16.64 -0.13
CA GLY A 52 6.28 16.89 -1.54
C GLY A 52 5.25 17.74 -2.30
N GLU A 53 5.31 17.67 -3.63
CA GLU A 53 4.53 18.52 -4.51
C GLU A 53 4.39 17.96 -5.94
N LYS A 54 3.74 18.74 -6.81
CA LYS A 54 3.66 18.48 -8.24
C LYS A 54 5.02 18.09 -8.84
N GLY A 55 5.05 16.95 -9.52
CA GLY A 55 6.24 16.44 -10.21
C GLY A 55 7.11 15.49 -9.36
N MET A 56 6.72 15.24 -8.11
CA MET A 56 7.31 14.21 -7.26
C MET A 56 6.47 12.92 -7.29
N LEU A 57 7.10 11.76 -7.04
CA LEU A 57 6.40 10.47 -6.89
C LEU A 57 6.00 10.16 -5.43
N THR A 58 6.08 11.17 -4.59
CA THR A 58 5.66 11.13 -3.20
C THR A 58 4.13 11.23 -3.14
N ASP A 59 3.52 10.95 -2.00
CA ASP A 59 2.08 11.02 -1.80
C ASP A 59 1.56 12.44 -2.10
N ALA A 60 2.33 13.48 -1.77
CA ALA A 60 1.97 14.84 -2.14
C ALA A 60 2.18 15.18 -3.62
N GLY A 61 2.68 14.27 -4.44
CA GLY A 61 2.73 14.40 -5.89
C GLY A 61 1.69 13.56 -6.62
N VAL A 62 1.42 12.33 -6.13
CA VAL A 62 0.59 11.34 -6.83
C VAL A 62 -0.77 11.03 -6.17
N ARG A 63 -0.95 11.29 -4.86
CA ARG A 63 -2.20 10.98 -4.15
C ARG A 63 -3.21 12.11 -4.31
N VAL A 64 -4.04 12.05 -5.32
CA VAL A 64 -5.02 13.11 -5.66
C VAL A 64 -6.39 12.90 -4.99
N PRO A 65 -7.21 13.96 -4.83
CA PRO A 65 -8.62 13.79 -4.48
C PRO A 65 -9.34 12.98 -5.57
N PHE A 66 -10.13 12.00 -5.13
CA PHE A 66 -10.97 11.17 -5.98
C PHE A 66 -12.33 10.99 -5.31
N VAL A 67 -13.40 11.39 -6.00
CA VAL A 67 -14.79 11.27 -5.52
C VAL A 67 -15.64 10.72 -6.66
N ALA A 68 -16.52 9.77 -6.37
CA ALA A 68 -17.48 9.24 -7.33
C ALA A 68 -18.89 9.25 -6.72
N ALA A 69 -19.87 9.63 -7.53
CA ALA A 69 -21.29 9.64 -7.18
C ALA A 69 -22.09 9.05 -8.34
N TRP A 70 -22.88 8.03 -8.03
CA TRP A 70 -23.86 7.46 -8.94
C TRP A 70 -25.05 7.01 -8.10
N PRO A 71 -26.02 7.91 -7.83
CA PRO A 71 -27.06 7.68 -6.82
C PRO A 71 -27.84 6.36 -6.97
N GLY A 72 -28.10 5.92 -8.21
CA GLY A 72 -28.82 4.67 -8.47
C GLY A 72 -27.99 3.40 -8.34
N THR A 73 -26.67 3.51 -8.08
CA THR A 73 -25.75 2.35 -8.07
C THR A 73 -24.80 2.35 -6.86
N LEU A 74 -24.14 3.47 -6.58
CA LEU A 74 -23.09 3.55 -5.55
C LEU A 74 -23.68 3.92 -4.17
N PRO A 75 -23.19 3.29 -3.09
CA PRO A 75 -23.62 3.63 -1.74
C PRO A 75 -23.20 5.07 -1.37
N LYS A 76 -24.13 5.80 -0.73
CA LYS A 76 -23.91 7.18 -0.29
C LYS A 76 -22.97 7.23 0.92
N GLY A 77 -22.12 8.26 0.99
CA GLY A 77 -21.29 8.57 2.17
C GLY A 77 -20.19 7.55 2.50
N LYS A 78 -19.86 6.64 1.57
CA LYS A 78 -18.80 5.66 1.76
C LYS A 78 -17.43 6.25 1.45
N VAL A 79 -16.46 5.96 2.32
CA VAL A 79 -15.03 6.13 2.04
C VAL A 79 -14.49 4.78 1.55
N TYR A 80 -13.69 4.81 0.48
CA TYR A 80 -13.02 3.64 -0.05
C TYR A 80 -11.51 3.76 0.20
N ASP A 81 -11.00 2.94 1.11
CA ASP A 81 -9.62 3.09 1.63
C ASP A 81 -8.55 2.36 0.81
N HIS A 82 -8.95 1.50 -0.12
CA HIS A 82 -7.98 0.82 -0.97
C HIS A 82 -7.45 1.76 -2.06
N PRO A 83 -6.12 1.77 -2.30
CA PRO A 83 -5.56 2.58 -3.37
C PRO A 83 -6.14 2.23 -4.74
N VAL A 84 -6.46 3.25 -5.53
CA VAL A 84 -6.92 3.15 -6.91
C VAL A 84 -6.01 3.97 -7.81
N THR A 85 -5.86 3.55 -9.07
CA THR A 85 -5.07 4.29 -10.07
C THR A 85 -5.89 4.52 -11.34
N ALA A 86 -5.69 5.70 -11.94
CA ALA A 86 -6.17 6.02 -13.28
C ALA A 86 -5.22 5.54 -14.39
N LEU A 87 -4.05 5.04 -14.02
CA LEU A 87 -3.08 4.36 -14.88
C LEU A 87 -3.38 2.86 -14.87
N ASP A 88 -3.20 2.14 -16.00
CA ASP A 88 -3.46 0.69 -16.15
C ASP A 88 -4.57 0.17 -15.21
N GLY A 89 -5.77 0.77 -15.34
CA GLY A 89 -6.85 0.63 -14.38
C GLY A 89 -7.61 -0.70 -14.44
N VAL A 90 -8.50 -0.90 -13.47
CA VAL A 90 -9.45 -2.02 -13.44
C VAL A 90 -10.89 -1.51 -13.32
N ASN A 91 -11.88 -2.37 -13.58
CA ASN A 91 -13.28 -2.03 -13.32
C ASN A 91 -13.50 -1.86 -11.81
N LEU A 92 -13.72 -0.63 -11.36
CA LEU A 92 -13.90 -0.31 -9.94
C LEU A 92 -15.32 -0.60 -9.42
N ILE A 93 -16.32 -0.80 -10.28
CA ILE A 93 -17.73 -0.94 -9.86
C ILE A 93 -17.94 -2.09 -8.86
N PRO A 94 -17.41 -3.31 -9.05
CA PRO A 94 -17.54 -4.38 -8.06
C PRO A 94 -16.99 -4.00 -6.69
N TYR A 95 -15.92 -3.20 -6.66
CA TYR A 95 -15.28 -2.77 -5.42
C TYR A 95 -16.04 -1.66 -4.71
N LEU A 96 -16.47 -0.65 -5.47
CA LEU A 96 -17.21 0.50 -4.95
C LEU A 96 -18.64 0.13 -4.50
N THR A 97 -19.21 -0.94 -5.07
CA THR A 97 -20.52 -1.50 -4.65
C THR A 97 -20.41 -2.51 -3.50
N GLY A 98 -19.19 -2.86 -3.07
CA GLY A 98 -18.96 -3.86 -2.02
C GLY A 98 -19.15 -5.31 -2.46
N LYS A 99 -19.34 -5.58 -3.76
CA LYS A 99 -19.36 -6.94 -4.31
C LYS A 99 -17.97 -7.61 -4.27
N ASN A 100 -16.91 -6.82 -4.21
CA ASN A 100 -15.54 -7.28 -4.02
C ASN A 100 -14.80 -6.38 -3.01
N GLU A 101 -14.50 -6.91 -1.83
CA GLU A 101 -13.81 -6.17 -0.77
C GLU A 101 -12.26 -6.31 -0.82
N ALA A 102 -11.72 -6.95 -1.86
CA ALA A 102 -10.28 -7.02 -2.07
C ALA A 102 -9.72 -5.67 -2.58
N PRO A 103 -8.42 -5.39 -2.39
CA PRO A 103 -7.77 -4.29 -3.08
C PRO A 103 -7.87 -4.47 -4.61
N PRO A 104 -8.13 -3.40 -5.39
CA PRO A 104 -8.30 -3.49 -6.83
C PRO A 104 -6.96 -3.67 -7.56
N HIS A 105 -5.85 -3.32 -6.89
CA HIS A 105 -4.50 -3.45 -7.40
C HIS A 105 -3.63 -4.17 -6.38
N GLU A 106 -2.84 -5.16 -6.84
CA GLU A 106 -1.82 -5.78 -5.99
C GLU A 106 -0.61 -4.88 -5.78
N ALA A 107 -0.24 -4.15 -6.83
CA ALA A 107 0.79 -3.14 -6.81
C ALA A 107 0.48 -2.05 -7.84
N MET A 108 0.96 -0.84 -7.57
CA MET A 108 0.93 0.28 -8.50
C MET A 108 2.34 0.79 -8.72
N PHE A 109 2.57 1.30 -9.92
CA PHE A 109 3.89 1.67 -10.39
C PHE A 109 3.87 3.06 -10.99
N TRP A 110 4.93 3.81 -10.75
CA TRP A 110 5.15 5.11 -11.36
C TRP A 110 6.58 5.20 -11.86
N ARG A 111 6.78 5.86 -12.99
CA ARG A 111 8.09 6.31 -13.47
C ARG A 111 7.94 7.68 -14.10
N TRP A 112 8.75 8.62 -13.63
CA TRP A 112 8.72 10.00 -14.10
C TRP A 112 10.14 10.57 -14.09
N ARG A 113 10.72 10.78 -15.28
CA ARG A 113 12.10 11.25 -15.44
C ARG A 113 13.06 10.36 -14.63
N SER A 114 13.78 10.96 -13.68
CA SER A 114 14.71 10.31 -12.77
C SER A 114 14.07 9.73 -11.50
N GLN A 115 12.74 9.63 -11.44
CA GLN A 115 11.99 9.04 -10.34
C GLN A 115 11.30 7.74 -10.76
N ALA A 116 11.23 6.80 -9.82
CA ALA A 116 10.29 5.70 -9.90
C ALA A 116 9.71 5.37 -8.52
N ALA A 117 8.51 4.80 -8.48
CA ALA A 117 7.91 4.32 -7.25
C ALA A 117 7.12 3.03 -7.48
N VAL A 118 7.10 2.17 -6.46
CA VAL A 118 6.23 1.00 -6.38
C VAL A 118 5.49 1.06 -5.06
N LEU A 119 4.15 1.04 -5.11
CA LEU A 119 3.30 0.84 -3.95
C LEU A 119 2.72 -0.56 -4.01
N GLU A 120 2.99 -1.37 -3.01
CA GLU A 120 2.39 -2.69 -2.83
C GLU A 120 1.72 -2.72 -1.46
N PHE A 121 0.39 -2.76 -1.46
CA PHE A 121 -0.43 -2.53 -0.26
C PHE A 121 -0.03 -1.23 0.45
N SER A 122 0.53 -1.32 1.66
CA SER A 122 1.00 -0.17 2.44
C SER A 122 2.49 0.11 2.28
N TRP A 123 3.23 -0.65 1.48
CA TRP A 123 4.69 -0.46 1.34
C TRP A 123 5.02 0.26 0.06
N LYS A 124 5.67 1.42 0.18
CA LYS A 124 6.10 2.22 -0.97
C LYS A 124 7.61 2.30 -1.04
N LEU A 125 8.18 1.78 -2.12
CA LEU A 125 9.59 1.96 -2.44
C LEU A 125 9.71 3.08 -3.46
N VAL A 126 10.49 4.10 -3.12
CA VAL A 126 10.75 5.25 -3.97
C VAL A 126 12.22 5.22 -4.43
N HIS A 127 12.43 5.30 -5.74
CA HIS A 127 13.72 5.37 -6.42
C HIS A 127 13.98 6.79 -6.90
N LEU A 128 15.07 7.38 -6.43
CA LEU A 128 15.52 8.71 -6.82
C LEU A 128 16.87 8.58 -7.55
N GLY A 129 16.87 8.79 -8.86
CA GLY A 129 18.01 8.61 -9.74
C GLY A 129 18.65 7.22 -9.63
N VAL A 130 19.97 7.18 -9.83
CA VAL A 130 20.73 5.91 -9.88
C VAL A 130 20.75 5.21 -8.53
N GLU A 131 20.93 5.95 -7.42
CA GLU A 131 21.27 5.36 -6.12
C GLU A 131 20.25 5.59 -4.98
N GLY A 132 19.46 6.68 -5.02
CA GLY A 132 18.58 7.04 -3.92
C GLY A 132 17.43 6.06 -3.75
N ARG A 133 17.30 5.44 -2.58
CA ARG A 133 16.25 4.47 -2.28
C ARG A 133 15.65 4.74 -0.91
N TYR A 134 14.32 4.81 -0.88
CA TYR A 134 13.55 5.09 0.33
C TYR A 134 12.40 4.11 0.42
N LEU A 135 12.20 3.53 1.60
CA LEU A 135 11.11 2.62 1.85
C LEU A 135 10.22 3.21 2.93
N PHE A 136 8.93 3.31 2.65
CA PHE A 136 7.94 3.83 3.57
C PHE A 136 6.82 2.82 3.79
N LYS A 137 6.28 2.79 5.00
CA LYS A 137 4.99 2.19 5.28
C LYS A 137 3.94 3.30 5.24
N VAL A 138 3.24 3.43 4.12
CA VAL A 138 2.25 4.47 3.87
C VAL A 138 0.94 4.10 4.55
N THR A 139 0.68 4.77 5.67
CA THR A 139 -0.58 4.74 6.40
C THR A 139 -1.09 6.16 6.61
N TRP A 140 -2.40 6.37 6.65
CA TRP A 140 -2.93 7.68 7.02
C TRP A 140 -2.96 7.80 8.56
N PRO A 141 -2.53 8.93 9.15
CA PRO A 141 -2.06 10.17 8.52
C PRO A 141 -0.53 10.23 8.26
N ASP A 142 0.25 9.25 8.75
CA ASP A 142 1.72 9.31 8.78
C ASP A 142 2.43 9.36 7.41
N CYS A 143 1.78 8.88 6.35
CA CYS A 143 2.22 8.95 4.94
C CYS A 143 3.73 8.70 4.72
N GLU A 144 4.38 9.44 3.81
CA GLU A 144 5.81 9.33 3.48
C GLU A 144 6.65 10.40 4.19
N LEU A 145 6.63 10.40 5.52
CA LEU A 145 7.52 11.28 6.28
C LEU A 145 8.98 10.79 6.15
N ALA A 146 9.89 11.67 5.75
CA ALA A 146 11.30 11.32 5.51
C ALA A 146 12.02 10.73 6.74
N VAL A 147 11.62 11.14 7.94
CA VAL A 147 12.09 10.57 9.23
C VAL A 147 11.77 9.07 9.37
N ASN A 148 10.83 8.55 8.57
CA ASN A 148 10.38 7.17 8.56
C ASN A 148 10.95 6.38 7.37
N ASN A 149 12.18 6.68 6.91
CA ASN A 149 12.82 5.81 5.92
C ASN A 149 13.19 4.46 6.55
N LEU A 150 12.39 3.44 6.24
CA LEU A 150 12.44 2.10 6.80
C LEU A 150 13.37 1.15 6.04
N ILE A 151 14.11 1.62 5.03
CA ILE A 151 14.87 0.75 4.12
C ILE A 151 15.95 -0.10 4.82
N ARG A 152 16.58 0.44 5.86
CA ARG A 152 17.59 -0.30 6.66
C ARG A 152 16.95 -1.32 7.60
N GLN A 153 15.72 -1.06 8.04
CA GLN A 153 14.98 -1.92 8.97
C GLN A 153 14.28 -3.07 8.24
N HIS A 154 13.95 -2.86 6.96
CA HIS A 154 13.21 -3.81 6.12
C HIS A 154 13.87 -4.02 4.74
N PRO A 155 15.15 -4.44 4.69
CA PRO A 155 15.87 -4.65 3.43
C PRO A 155 15.22 -5.71 2.53
N GLU A 156 14.52 -6.68 3.12
CA GLU A 156 13.78 -7.73 2.42
C GLU A 156 12.59 -7.18 1.64
N ILE A 157 11.84 -6.23 2.21
CA ILE A 157 10.72 -5.57 1.53
C ILE A 157 11.27 -4.69 0.40
N ALA A 158 12.35 -3.94 0.67
CA ALA A 158 13.00 -3.13 -0.36
C ALA A 158 13.49 -3.98 -1.54
N ALA A 159 14.09 -5.14 -1.28
CA ALA A 159 14.51 -6.07 -2.33
C ALA A 159 13.33 -6.60 -3.15
N ARG A 160 12.22 -6.99 -2.50
CA ARG A 160 10.99 -7.43 -3.18
C ARG A 160 10.42 -6.36 -4.10
N LEU A 161 10.23 -5.15 -3.57
CA LEU A 161 9.66 -4.05 -4.35
C LEU A 161 10.57 -3.61 -5.48
N LYS A 162 11.90 -3.67 -5.29
CA LYS A 162 12.88 -3.44 -6.34
C LYS A 162 12.76 -4.47 -7.47
N GLU A 163 12.55 -5.74 -7.14
CA GLU A 163 12.36 -6.78 -8.16
C GLU A 163 11.04 -6.60 -8.92
N ARG A 164 9.94 -6.29 -8.21
CA ARG A 164 8.66 -5.94 -8.87
C ARG A 164 8.81 -4.75 -9.81
N PHE A 165 9.51 -3.70 -9.36
CA PHE A 165 9.83 -2.54 -10.20
C PHE A 165 10.59 -2.96 -11.45
N LYS A 166 11.63 -3.79 -11.31
CA LYS A 166 12.44 -4.27 -12.42
C LYS A 166 11.58 -5.00 -13.46
N GLN A 167 10.71 -5.89 -13.01
CA GLN A 167 9.80 -6.64 -13.89
C GLN A 167 8.84 -5.71 -14.64
N TRP A 168 8.16 -4.80 -13.93
CA TRP A 168 7.27 -3.82 -14.55
C TRP A 168 8.03 -2.88 -15.51
N SER A 169 9.18 -2.37 -15.10
CA SER A 169 9.94 -1.43 -15.92
C SER A 169 10.50 -2.04 -17.21
N ALA A 170 10.72 -3.35 -17.26
CA ALA A 170 11.11 -4.05 -18.47
C ALA A 170 10.00 -4.06 -19.54
N THR A 171 8.73 -3.85 -19.17
CA THR A 171 7.61 -3.78 -20.12
C THR A 171 7.36 -2.36 -20.65
N ASN A 172 8.00 -1.35 -20.07
CA ASN A 172 7.84 0.05 -20.47
C ASN A 172 8.51 0.38 -21.82
N LYS A 173 8.14 1.53 -22.39
CA LYS A 173 8.80 2.14 -23.55
C LYS A 173 9.30 3.55 -23.20
N PRO A 174 10.62 3.80 -23.15
CA PRO A 174 11.71 2.82 -23.20
C PRO A 174 11.75 1.93 -21.95
N PRO A 175 12.25 0.68 -22.05
CA PRO A 175 12.32 -0.22 -20.92
C PRO A 175 13.41 0.18 -19.93
N GLY A 176 13.30 -0.31 -18.70
CA GLY A 176 14.33 -0.19 -17.67
C GLY A 176 14.13 0.97 -16.69
N PRO A 177 15.16 1.26 -15.89
CA PRO A 177 15.06 2.16 -14.73
C PRO A 177 14.70 3.60 -15.13
N PRO A 178 14.38 4.47 -14.13
CA PRO A 178 14.31 5.90 -14.39
C PRO A 178 15.66 6.45 -14.92
N GLU A 179 15.60 7.59 -15.57
CA GLU A 179 16.78 8.27 -16.10
C GLU A 179 17.75 8.69 -14.97
N PRO A 180 19.05 8.84 -15.26
CA PRO A 180 19.96 9.55 -14.36
C PRO A 180 19.40 10.96 -14.08
N HIS A 181 19.59 11.46 -12.86
CA HIS A 181 19.16 12.82 -12.54
C HIS A 181 20.12 13.86 -13.13
N ASN A 182 19.59 15.04 -13.45
CA ASN A 182 20.36 16.25 -13.74
C ASN A 182 20.13 17.30 -12.64
N ALA A 183 20.79 18.47 -12.74
CA ALA A 183 20.66 19.53 -11.75
C ALA A 183 19.20 19.97 -11.49
N ALA A 184 18.37 20.01 -12.54
CA ALA A 184 16.95 20.30 -12.41
C ALA A 184 16.18 19.17 -11.71
N GLY A 185 16.55 17.91 -11.96
CA GLY A 185 16.00 16.73 -11.29
C GLY A 185 16.22 16.77 -9.78
N ILE A 186 17.42 17.15 -9.31
CA ILE A 186 17.81 17.20 -7.88
C ILE A 186 16.75 17.92 -7.03
N THR A 187 16.20 19.01 -7.56
CA THR A 187 15.23 19.84 -6.84
C THR A 187 13.93 19.09 -6.49
N PHE A 188 13.49 18.10 -7.29
CA PHE A 188 12.30 17.29 -7.01
C PHE A 188 12.51 16.27 -5.89
N PHE A 189 13.72 16.18 -5.35
CA PHE A 189 14.08 15.20 -4.34
C PHE A 189 14.44 15.84 -3.00
N ALA A 190 14.52 17.16 -2.92
CA ALA A 190 15.08 17.86 -1.76
C ALA A 190 14.39 17.49 -0.43
N ASP A 191 13.09 17.16 -0.47
CA ASP A 191 12.31 16.77 0.72
C ASP A 191 12.58 15.34 1.19
N HIS A 192 13.19 14.49 0.34
CA HIS A 192 13.50 13.09 0.62
C HIS A 192 15.00 12.85 0.82
N VAL A 193 15.84 13.74 0.28
CA VAL A 193 17.28 13.72 0.52
C VAL A 193 17.52 14.24 1.93
N ASP A 194 17.76 13.30 2.86
CA ASP A 194 18.25 13.62 4.19
C ASP A 194 19.55 14.44 4.07
N LYS A 195 19.52 15.70 4.51
CA LYS A 195 20.70 16.58 4.50
C LYS A 195 21.81 16.07 5.44
N SER A 196 21.53 15.08 6.28
CA SER A 196 22.47 14.44 7.21
C SER A 196 23.07 13.12 6.71
N LEU A 197 22.58 12.56 5.59
CA LEU A 197 23.20 11.37 4.98
C LEU A 197 24.37 11.81 4.09
N PRO A 198 25.61 11.33 4.34
CA PRO A 198 26.74 11.68 3.49
C PRO A 198 26.54 11.14 2.07
N SER A 199 26.96 11.92 1.08
CA SER A 199 26.94 11.54 -0.33
C SER A 199 27.63 10.19 -0.51
N ALA A 200 26.96 9.26 -1.20
CA ALA A 200 27.48 7.93 -1.47
C ALA A 200 28.71 8.04 -2.37
N GLY A 201 29.89 8.07 -1.74
CA GLY A 201 31.16 8.26 -2.40
C GLY A 201 32.31 7.74 -1.55
N ARG A 202 32.36 6.42 -1.34
CA ARG A 202 33.61 5.62 -1.24
C ARG A 202 33.29 4.15 -0.98
N ARG A 203 33.89 3.27 -1.79
CA ARG A 203 34.02 1.83 -1.47
C ARG A 203 35.02 1.67 -0.32
N SER A 204 34.65 0.90 0.71
CA SER A 204 35.63 0.11 1.47
C SER A 204 35.00 -1.16 2.07
N LYS A 205 35.86 -2.18 2.11
CA LYS A 205 35.70 -3.58 2.47
C LYS A 205 34.97 -3.87 3.80
N GLY A 206 34.10 -4.88 3.73
CA GLY A 206 34.08 -6.03 4.64
C GLY A 206 33.68 -5.79 6.09
N GLU A 207 32.39 -5.89 6.39
CA GLU A 207 31.91 -6.26 7.73
C GLU A 207 30.92 -7.42 7.62
N LYS A 208 31.11 -8.41 8.49
CA LYS A 208 30.34 -9.66 8.53
C LYS A 208 28.90 -9.36 8.95
N GLY A 209 27.97 -9.86 8.15
CA GLY A 209 26.54 -9.64 8.32
C GLY A 209 26.02 -10.08 9.68
N HIS A 210 25.19 -9.23 10.27
CA HIS A 210 24.16 -9.68 11.19
C HIS A 210 22.90 -9.90 10.35
N ALA A 211 22.49 -11.15 10.24
CA ALA A 211 21.19 -11.49 9.68
C ALA A 211 20.10 -10.77 10.49
N ALA A 212 19.16 -10.12 9.81
CA ALA A 212 17.97 -9.58 10.44
C ALA A 212 17.30 -10.71 11.22
N ALA A 213 17.14 -10.54 12.53
CA ALA A 213 16.45 -11.49 13.36
C ALA A 213 14.97 -11.51 12.94
N HIS A 214 14.57 -12.55 12.20
CA HIS A 214 13.16 -12.93 12.14
C HIS A 214 12.76 -13.36 13.55
N ASP A 215 11.65 -12.82 14.08
CA ASP A 215 11.24 -13.10 15.45
C ASP A 215 10.67 -14.52 15.56
N ASP A 216 11.57 -15.50 15.69
CA ASP A 216 11.27 -16.92 15.91
C ASP A 216 10.42 -17.16 17.17
N ARG A 217 10.19 -16.15 18.02
CA ARG A 217 9.30 -16.26 19.19
C ARG A 217 7.82 -16.32 18.81
N LEU A 218 7.46 -15.87 17.61
CA LEU A 218 6.09 -15.84 17.12
C LEU A 218 5.69 -17.14 16.43
N CYS A 219 6.61 -18.02 16.04
CA CYS A 219 6.30 -19.30 15.40
C CYS A 219 6.75 -20.47 16.29
N ARG A 220 5.89 -21.47 16.48
CA ARG A 220 6.23 -22.70 17.21
C ARG A 220 6.06 -23.93 16.32
N ASN A 221 6.83 -24.96 16.63
CA ASN A 221 6.86 -26.25 15.92
C ASN A 221 7.22 -26.16 14.43
N ALA A 222 7.84 -25.07 14.00
CA ALA A 222 8.34 -24.87 12.65
C ALA A 222 9.61 -24.03 12.65
N ARG A 223 10.38 -24.19 11.57
CA ARG A 223 11.39 -23.23 11.16
C ARG A 223 10.76 -22.21 10.23
N THR A 224 11.13 -20.94 10.39
CA THR A 224 10.66 -19.87 9.50
C THR A 224 11.76 -19.41 8.59
N ALA A 225 11.39 -19.02 7.37
CA ALA A 225 12.26 -18.34 6.42
C ALA A 225 11.41 -17.41 5.56
N ILE A 226 11.99 -16.36 5.01
CA ILE A 226 11.33 -15.58 3.96
C ILE A 226 11.72 -16.17 2.61
N LYS A 227 10.72 -16.54 1.81
CA LYS A 227 10.90 -17.03 0.44
C LYS A 227 9.84 -16.41 -0.47
N ASP A 228 10.27 -15.87 -1.62
CA ASP A 228 9.39 -15.24 -2.62
C ASP A 228 8.43 -14.19 -2.04
N GLY A 229 8.89 -13.43 -1.04
CA GLY A 229 8.11 -12.37 -0.40
C GLY A 229 7.02 -12.86 0.56
N ALA A 230 6.98 -14.15 0.88
CA ALA A 230 6.10 -14.77 1.87
C ALA A 230 6.90 -15.38 3.03
N LEU A 231 6.27 -15.46 4.21
CA LEU A 231 6.79 -16.24 5.33
C LEU A 231 6.59 -17.74 5.01
N LEU A 232 7.68 -18.41 4.68
CA LEU A 232 7.73 -19.87 4.55
C LEU A 232 7.81 -20.49 5.93
N ILE A 233 6.79 -21.26 6.28
CA ILE A 233 6.73 -22.03 7.53
C ILE A 233 7.02 -23.48 7.19
N THR A 234 8.15 -24.00 7.69
CA THR A 234 8.55 -25.39 7.48
C THR A 234 8.33 -26.18 8.77
N PRO A 235 7.35 -27.12 8.83
CA PRO A 235 7.09 -27.91 10.03
C PRO A 235 8.34 -28.64 10.54
N ALA A 236 8.49 -28.73 11.86
CA ALA A 236 9.49 -29.60 12.46
C ALA A 236 9.15 -31.08 12.21
N ALA A 237 10.14 -31.92 11.97
CA ALA A 237 9.93 -33.34 11.70
C ALA A 237 9.36 -34.05 12.96
N GLY A 238 8.26 -34.79 12.80
CA GLY A 238 7.66 -35.60 13.87
C GLY A 238 7.00 -34.82 15.02
N GLY A 239 6.85 -33.50 14.90
CA GLY A 239 6.26 -32.64 15.93
C GLY A 239 4.78 -32.31 15.72
N PRO A 240 4.13 -31.67 16.72
CA PRO A 240 2.78 -31.13 16.58
C PRO A 240 2.68 -30.07 15.46
N PRO A 241 1.47 -29.74 14.97
CA PRO A 241 1.29 -28.78 13.89
C PRO A 241 1.97 -27.43 14.19
N PRO A 242 2.53 -26.78 13.15
CA PRO A 242 3.11 -25.46 13.32
C PRO A 242 2.02 -24.42 13.56
N PHE A 243 2.32 -23.41 14.38
CA PHE A 243 1.43 -22.27 14.54
C PHE A 243 2.22 -20.96 14.63
N LEU A 244 1.58 -19.89 14.17
CA LEU A 244 2.04 -18.52 14.27
C LEU A 244 1.17 -17.79 15.28
N THR A 245 1.77 -17.10 16.23
CA THR A 245 1.09 -16.35 17.29
C THR A 245 1.55 -14.90 17.27
N HIS A 246 0.63 -13.98 17.53
CA HIS A 246 0.96 -12.60 17.86
C HIS A 246 0.11 -12.18 19.06
N SER A 247 0.78 -11.84 20.15
CA SER A 247 0.13 -11.46 21.41
C SER A 247 0.30 -9.97 21.72
N LYS A 248 -0.47 -9.47 22.70
CA LYS A 248 -0.43 -8.08 23.19
C LYS A 248 -0.83 -7.01 22.16
N LEU A 249 -1.62 -7.39 21.17
CA LEU A 249 -2.26 -6.46 20.25
C LEU A 249 -3.20 -5.52 21.04
N LYS A 250 -2.97 -4.21 20.96
CA LYS A 250 -3.86 -3.17 21.50
C LYS A 250 -4.74 -2.66 20.37
N LEU A 251 -5.78 -3.42 20.04
CA LEU A 251 -6.70 -3.11 18.95
C LEU A 251 -8.10 -2.90 19.53
N GLU A 252 -8.75 -1.82 19.12
CA GLU A 252 -10.17 -1.59 19.39
C GLU A 252 -11.01 -2.29 18.31
N GLY A 253 -12.08 -2.96 18.73
CA GLY A 253 -12.91 -3.77 17.84
C GLY A 253 -13.89 -2.96 16.97
N PRO A 254 -14.37 -3.51 15.85
CA PRO A 254 -14.11 -4.87 15.37
C PRO A 254 -12.75 -5.02 14.67
N VAL A 255 -12.05 -6.11 14.96
CA VAL A 255 -10.74 -6.44 14.35
C VAL A 255 -10.95 -7.34 13.14
N THR A 256 -10.30 -7.02 12.01
CA THR A 256 -10.27 -7.85 10.80
C THR A 256 -8.85 -8.36 10.57
N VAL A 257 -8.70 -9.66 10.33
CA VAL A 257 -7.42 -10.29 9.96
C VAL A 257 -7.49 -10.68 8.48
N LYS A 258 -6.59 -10.14 7.66
CA LYS A 258 -6.44 -10.49 6.23
C LYS A 258 -5.13 -11.24 6.03
N MET A 259 -5.19 -12.47 5.51
CA MET A 259 -4.00 -13.30 5.26
C MET A 259 -4.04 -13.86 3.85
N ARG A 260 -2.88 -13.87 3.17
CA ARG A 260 -2.67 -14.58 1.91
C ARG A 260 -1.82 -15.83 2.17
N LEU A 261 -2.37 -17.00 1.88
CA LEU A 261 -1.73 -18.28 2.17
C LEU A 261 -1.52 -19.07 0.88
N ARG A 262 -0.43 -19.83 0.82
CA ARG A 262 -0.12 -20.78 -0.26
C ARG A 262 0.45 -22.05 0.35
N ALA A 263 -0.13 -23.20 -0.01
CA ALA A 263 0.34 -24.51 0.46
C ALA A 263 0.83 -25.37 -0.71
N THR A 264 1.86 -26.18 -0.45
CA THR A 264 2.39 -27.16 -1.41
C THR A 264 1.59 -28.47 -1.43
N GLY A 265 0.66 -28.66 -0.49
CA GLY A 265 -0.30 -29.77 -0.45
C GLY A 265 -1.65 -29.28 0.09
N GLY A 266 -2.73 -30.01 -0.22
CA GLY A 266 -4.08 -29.64 0.21
C GLY A 266 -4.32 -29.98 1.68
N LYS A 267 -4.27 -28.98 2.57
CA LYS A 267 -4.64 -29.10 3.99
C LYS A 267 -5.22 -27.77 4.49
N GLY A 268 -6.13 -27.85 5.45
CA GLY A 268 -6.67 -26.68 6.15
C GLY A 268 -5.83 -26.24 7.34
N GLY A 269 -6.27 -25.16 7.98
CA GLY A 269 -5.74 -24.64 9.23
C GLY A 269 -6.82 -23.93 10.03
N THR A 270 -6.43 -23.37 11.17
CA THR A 270 -7.36 -22.69 12.08
C THR A 270 -6.79 -21.35 12.53
N ILE A 271 -7.61 -20.31 12.51
CA ILE A 271 -7.33 -19.02 13.13
C ILE A 271 -8.06 -18.97 14.47
N GLN A 272 -7.35 -18.66 15.54
CA GLN A 272 -7.92 -18.55 16.88
C GLN A 272 -7.49 -17.25 17.54
N TRP A 273 -8.33 -16.67 18.39
CA TRP A 273 -8.03 -15.41 19.08
C TRP A 273 -8.60 -15.39 20.49
N ARG A 274 -8.06 -14.53 21.34
CA ARG A 274 -8.57 -14.28 22.70
C ARG A 274 -8.56 -12.79 22.97
N SER A 275 -9.59 -12.32 23.66
CA SER A 275 -9.68 -10.98 24.21
C SER A 275 -8.90 -10.90 25.53
N LYS A 276 -8.56 -9.66 25.93
CA LYS A 276 -7.89 -9.41 27.21
C LYS A 276 -8.73 -9.97 28.36
N GLY A 277 -8.11 -10.76 29.23
CA GLY A 277 -8.78 -11.36 30.41
C GLY A 277 -9.33 -12.77 30.19
N GLN A 278 -9.29 -13.31 28.97
CA GLN A 278 -9.66 -14.70 28.72
C GLN A 278 -8.46 -15.64 28.95
N ASN A 279 -8.67 -16.66 29.78
CA ASN A 279 -7.66 -17.68 30.07
C ASN A 279 -7.59 -18.76 28.98
N ASP A 280 -8.64 -18.93 28.18
CA ASP A 280 -8.68 -19.88 27.06
C ASP A 280 -9.45 -19.35 25.84
N PHE A 281 -9.36 -20.05 24.69
CA PHE A 281 -10.18 -19.79 23.50
C PHE A 281 -11.62 -20.20 23.78
N GLN A 282 -12.54 -19.25 23.78
CA GLN A 282 -13.96 -19.52 24.01
C GLN A 282 -14.66 -20.06 22.74
N SER A 283 -15.85 -20.63 22.92
CA SER A 283 -16.71 -21.01 21.80
C SER A 283 -16.96 -19.83 20.88
N GLY A 284 -16.83 -20.04 19.56
CA GLY A 284 -16.88 -18.99 18.55
C GLY A 284 -15.58 -18.20 18.36
N GLN A 285 -14.49 -18.51 19.08
CA GLN A 285 -13.19 -17.87 18.94
C GLN A 285 -12.18 -18.60 18.05
N SER A 286 -12.69 -19.36 17.09
CA SER A 286 -11.92 -20.24 16.22
C SER A 286 -12.60 -20.33 14.86
N VAL A 287 -11.85 -20.11 13.78
CA VAL A 287 -12.33 -20.24 12.40
C VAL A 287 -11.39 -21.16 11.64
N GLY A 288 -11.92 -22.27 11.14
CA GLY A 288 -11.21 -23.17 10.23
C GLY A 288 -11.19 -22.60 8.81
N PHE A 289 -10.15 -22.90 8.06
CA PHE A 289 -10.04 -22.59 6.64
C PHE A 289 -9.39 -23.76 5.90
N GLU A 290 -9.68 -23.88 4.60
CA GLU A 290 -9.07 -24.89 3.72
C GLU A 290 -8.12 -24.25 2.73
N LEU A 291 -6.98 -24.89 2.48
CA LEU A 291 -6.05 -24.53 1.41
C LEU A 291 -5.97 -25.67 0.40
N THR A 292 -6.26 -25.36 -0.86
CA THR A 292 -5.97 -26.24 -1.99
C THR A 292 -4.51 -26.07 -2.40
N ALA A 293 -3.84 -27.15 -2.81
CA ALA A 293 -2.46 -27.08 -3.27
C ALA A 293 -2.32 -26.10 -4.44
N GLY A 294 -1.35 -25.19 -4.36
CA GLY A 294 -1.07 -24.21 -5.41
C GLY A 294 -1.97 -22.96 -5.43
N GLU A 295 -3.06 -22.95 -4.66
CA GLU A 295 -4.00 -21.83 -4.59
C GLU A 295 -3.48 -20.74 -3.64
N SER A 296 -3.60 -19.48 -4.07
CA SER A 296 -3.37 -18.30 -3.22
C SER A 296 -4.73 -17.71 -2.85
N ARG A 297 -5.17 -17.90 -1.59
CA ARG A 297 -6.42 -17.31 -1.10
C ARG A 297 -6.16 -16.14 -0.16
N VAL A 298 -6.94 -15.07 -0.31
CA VAL A 298 -7.13 -14.07 0.74
C VAL A 298 -8.24 -14.60 1.64
N LEU A 299 -7.91 -14.92 2.89
CA LEU A 299 -8.93 -15.20 3.89
C LEU A 299 -9.54 -13.86 4.33
N ALA A 300 -10.82 -13.66 4.02
CA ALA A 300 -11.71 -12.58 4.45
C ALA A 300 -13.05 -13.29 4.77
N ASP A 301 -13.78 -13.08 5.86
CA ASP A 301 -13.89 -11.98 6.79
C ASP A 301 -14.21 -12.56 8.17
N TRP A 302 -13.65 -11.99 9.23
CA TRP A 302 -14.20 -12.22 10.57
C TRP A 302 -14.27 -10.89 11.30
N LYS A 303 -15.47 -10.59 11.81
CA LYS A 303 -15.73 -9.46 12.72
C LYS A 303 -15.76 -10.02 14.13
N SER A 304 -14.94 -9.47 15.02
CA SER A 304 -15.16 -9.68 16.44
C SER A 304 -16.57 -9.24 16.81
N ALA A 305 -17.28 -10.09 17.56
CA ALA A 305 -18.46 -9.63 18.28
C ALA A 305 -18.07 -8.36 19.03
N ARG A 306 -18.95 -7.34 18.98
CA ARG A 306 -18.73 -6.02 19.59
C ARG A 306 -18.34 -6.14 21.08
N PRO A 307 -17.62 -5.15 21.62
CA PRO A 307 -16.85 -5.22 22.87
C PRO A 307 -17.54 -5.88 24.05
#